data_AF-A0A2D8A957-F1
#
_entry.id   AF-A0A2D8A957-F1
#
_cell.length_a   1.000
_cell.length_b   1.000
_cell.length_c   1.000
_cell.angle_alpha   90.00
_cell.angle_beta   90.00
_cell.angle_gamma   90.00
#
_symmetry.space_group_name_H-M   'P 1'
#
loop_
_entity.id
_entity.type
_entity.pdbx_description
1 polymer ?
#
loop_
_entity_poly.entity_id
_entity_poly.type
_entity_poly.pdbx_seq_one_letter_code
_entity_poly.pdbx_strand_id
1 'polypeptide(L)' 'MKSAPRLCDARGKESVTLFFVSVSWFVLLIKFLLAGIIGPEMNAWDFASAATAILGVWLGREWTEKKLRSDSK' A
#
# COMPACT_ATOMS: atom_id res chain seq x y z
N MET A 1 -19.02 -10.58 13.39
CA MET A 1 -17.64 -10.52 12.85
C MET A 1 -17.58 -9.33 11.89
N LYS A 2 -16.83 -8.27 12.21
CA LYS A 2 -16.74 -7.08 11.34
C LYS A 2 -15.83 -7.43 10.16
N SER A 3 -16.41 -7.56 8.97
CA SER A 3 -15.66 -7.75 7.72
C SER A 3 -14.75 -6.56 7.50
N ALA A 4 -13.44 -6.79 7.44
CA ALA A 4 -12.49 -5.74 7.05
C ALA A 4 -12.86 -5.22 5.65
N PRO A 5 -12.81 -3.90 5.41
CA PRO A 5 -13.08 -3.33 4.09
C PRO A 5 -12.12 -3.93 3.06
N ARG A 6 -12.66 -4.35 1.92
CA ARG A 6 -11.93 -4.98 0.82
C ARG A 6 -11.94 -4.04 -0.38
N LEU A 7 -10.79 -3.87 -1.02
CA LEU A 7 -10.72 -3.15 -2.29
C LEU A 7 -10.72 -4.16 -3.44
N CYS A 8 -11.45 -3.83 -4.50
CA CYS A 8 -11.45 -4.62 -5.72
C CYS A 8 -10.20 -4.26 -6.54
N ASP A 9 -9.39 -5.26 -6.84
CA ASP A 9 -8.29 -5.15 -7.77
C ASP A 9 -8.81 -4.93 -9.20
N ALA A 10 -7.99 -4.42 -10.11
CA ALA A 10 -8.30 -4.25 -11.55
C ALA A 10 -8.66 -5.58 -12.25
N ARG A 11 -8.41 -6.71 -11.59
CA ARG A 11 -8.75 -8.07 -12.04
C ARG A 11 -10.04 -8.62 -11.42
N GLY A 12 -10.80 -7.79 -10.70
CA GLY A 12 -12.06 -8.16 -10.07
C GLY A 12 -11.93 -9.03 -8.81
N LYS A 13 -10.72 -9.15 -8.24
CA LYS A 13 -10.50 -9.86 -6.98
C LYS A 13 -10.48 -8.90 -5.80
N GLU A 14 -11.22 -9.24 -4.75
CA GLU A 14 -11.16 -8.52 -3.49
C GLU A 14 -9.85 -8.81 -2.75
N SER A 15 -9.15 -7.75 -2.32
CA SER A 15 -7.89 -7.86 -1.58
C SER A 15 -7.85 -6.92 -0.39
N VAL A 16 -7.68 -7.49 0.80
CA VAL A 16 -7.47 -6.76 2.06
C VAL A 16 -6.09 -6.09 2.05
N THR A 17 -5.08 -6.74 1.45
CA THR A 17 -3.73 -6.19 1.32
C THR A 17 -3.72 -4.95 0.44
N LEU A 18 -4.48 -4.95 -0.66
CA LEU A 18 -4.60 -3.77 -1.52
C LEU A 18 -5.27 -2.61 -0.78
N PHE A 19 -6.28 -2.90 0.06
CA PHE A 19 -6.88 -1.90 0.93
C PHE A 19 -5.87 -1.30 1.92
N PHE A 20 -5.10 -2.14 2.61
CA PHE A 20 -4.05 -1.70 3.52
C PHE A 20 -2.99 -0.82 2.83
N VAL A 21 -2.51 -1.25 1.66
CA VAL A 21 -1.53 -0.49 0.86
C VAL A 21 -2.11 0.88 0.48
N SER A 22 -3.35 0.92 -0.02
CA SER A 22 -4.00 2.16 -0.44
C SER A 22 -4.19 3.14 0.73
N VAL A 23 -4.69 2.67 1.88
CA VAL A 23 -4.83 3.50 3.08
C VAL A 23 -3.47 3.99 3.58
N SER A 24 -2.46 3.12 3.64
CA SER A 24 -1.13 3.49 4.11
C SER A 24 -0.49 4.55 3.19
N TRP A 25 -0.65 4.38 1.88
CA TRP A 25 -0.17 5.36 0.89
C TRP A 25 -0.87 6.70 1.05
N PHE A 26 -2.19 6.70 1.23
CA PHE A 26 -2.97 7.91 1.44
C PHE A 26 -2.56 8.66 2.71
N VAL A 27 -2.40 7.94 3.83
CA VAL A 27 -1.91 8.51 5.09
C VAL A 27 -0.50 9.09 4.94
N LEU A 28 0.40 8.41 4.23
CA LEU A 28 1.75 8.90 3.98
C LEU A 28 1.74 10.21 3.18
N LEU A 29 0.91 10.30 2.14
CA LEU A 29 0.77 11.52 1.35
C LEU A 29 0.17 12.68 2.15
N ILE A 30 -0.88 12.41 2.95
CA ILE A 30 -1.44 13.44 3.84
C ILE A 30 -0.37 13.95 4.80
N LYS A 31 0.38 13.05 5.46
CA LYS A 31 1.44 13.44 6.38
C LYS A 31 2.51 14.28 5.66
N PHE A 32 2.93 13.88 4.46
CA PHE A 32 3.90 14.63 3.66
C PHE A 32 3.40 16.04 3.32
N LEU A 33 2.14 16.17 2.88
CA LEU A 33 1.52 17.46 2.58
C LEU A 33 1.40 18.34 3.83
N LEU A 34 0.94 17.77 4.96
CA LEU A 34 0.82 18.50 6.22
C LEU A 34 2.18 18.97 6.75
N ALA A 35 3.23 18.15 6.60
CA ALA A 35 4.60 18.52 6.94
C ALA A 35 5.11 19.70 6.10
N GLY A 36 4.63 19.88 4.88
CA GLY A 36 4.97 21.03 4.03
C GLY A 36 4.17 22.31 4.33
N ILE A 37 3.07 22.24 5.07
CA ILE A 37 2.16 23.38 5.30
C ILE A 37 2.16 23.84 6.77
N ILE A 38 2.02 22.91 7.72
CA ILE A 38 1.72 23.22 9.14
C ILE A 38 2.54 22.40 10.15
N GLY A 39 3.50 21.60 9.70
CA GLY A 39 4.29 20.71 10.56
C GLY A 39 5.80 20.85 10.36
N PRO A 40 6.61 20.17 11.19
CA PRO A 40 8.04 20.04 10.94
C PRO A 40 8.27 19.33 9.60
N GLU A 41 9.26 19.82 8.84
CA GLU A 41 9.63 19.24 7.55
C GLU A 41 9.92 17.75 7.71
N MET A 42 9.29 16.94 6.85
CA MET A 42 9.54 15.50 6.86
C MET A 42 10.85 15.22 6.12
N ASN A 43 11.78 14.54 6.80
CA ASN A 43 13.04 14.15 6.18
C ASN A 43 12.77 13.25 4.96
N ALA A 44 13.48 13.49 3.86
CA ALA A 44 13.36 12.71 2.63
C ALA A 44 13.57 11.20 2.89
N TRP A 45 14.46 10.84 3.82
CA TRP A 45 14.71 9.45 4.19
C TRP A 45 13.53 8.79 4.90
N ASP A 46 12.80 9.52 5.72
CA ASP A 46 11.61 9.01 6.40
C ASP A 46 10.48 8.75 5.41
N PHE A 47 10.30 9.66 4.44
CA PHE A 47 9.35 9.44 3.35
C PHE A 47 9.74 8.26 2.47
N ALA A 48 11.00 8.21 2.03
CA ALA A 48 11.49 7.18 1.13
C ALA A 48 11.38 5.79 1.76
N SER A 49 11.80 5.63 3.01
CA SER A 49 11.70 4.36 3.73
C SER A 49 10.25 3.90 3.91
N ALA A 50 9.34 4.81 4.28
CA ALA A 50 7.92 4.49 4.40
C ALA A 50 7.29 4.12 3.04
N ALA A 51 7.60 4.86 1.98
CA ALA A 51 7.13 4.56 0.63
C ALA A 51 7.65 3.20 0.14
N THR A 52 8.94 2.91 0.33
CA THR A 52 9.54 1.62 0.00
C THR A 52 8.90 0.47 0.77
N ALA A 53 8.60 0.63 2.06
CA ALA A 53 7.93 -0.39 2.85
C ALA A 53 6.52 -0.69 2.32
N ILE A 54 5.72 0.34 2.02
CA ILE A 54 4.37 0.17 1.47
C ILE A 54 4.42 -0.51 0.09
N LEU A 55 5.32 -0.04 -0.79
CA LEU A 55 5.49 -0.63 -2.12
C LEU A 55 6.02 -2.07 -2.05
N GLY A 56 6.88 -2.39 -1.08
CA GLY A 56 7.37 -3.74 -0.84
C GLY A 56 6.24 -4.71 -0.51
N VAL A 57 5.29 -4.31 0.33
CA VAL A 57 4.08 -5.11 0.64
C VAL A 57 3.24 -5.34 -0.61
N TRP A 58 3.03 -4.29 -1.41
CA TRP A 58 2.29 -4.41 -2.67
C TRP A 58 2.99 -5.32 -3.69
N LEU A 59 4.31 -5.14 -3.86
CA LEU A 59 5.11 -5.95 -4.78
C LEU A 59 5.14 -7.43 -4.36
N GLY A 60 5.27 -7.70 -3.07
CA GLY A 60 5.19 -9.05 -2.51
C GLY A 60 3.85 -9.71 -2.85
N ARG A 61 2.74 -8.99 -2.67
CA ARG A 61 1.40 -9.46 -3.06
C ARG A 61 1.35 -9.82 -4.55
N GLU A 62 1.80 -8.93 -5.42
CA GLU A 62 1.82 -9.15 -6.88
C GLU A 62 2.66 -10.37 -7.27
N TRP A 63 3.81 -10.55 -6.64
CA TRP A 63 4.68 -11.71 -6.87
C TRP A 63 4.02 -13.02 -6.45
N THR A 64 3.40 -13.06 -5.26
CA THR A 64 2.68 -14.25 -4.80
C THR A 64 1.51 -14.59 -5.72
N GLU A 65 0.72 -13.61 -6.15
CA GLU A 65 -0.38 -13.83 -7.08
C GLU A 65 0.08 -14.35 -8.44
N LYS A 66 1.19 -13.80 -8.97
CA LYS A 66 1.80 -14.30 -10.22
C LYS A 66 2.28 -15.75 -10.08
N LYS A 67 2.94 -16.08 -8.97
CA LYS A 67 3.43 -17.44 -8.71
C LYS A 67 2.28 -18.45 -8.64
N LEU A 68 1.23 -18.14 -7.87
CA LEU A 68 0.03 -18.99 -7.76
C LEU A 68 -0.64 -19.22 -9.13
N ARG A 69 -0.63 -18.23 -10.02
CA ARG A 69 -1.16 -18.39 -11.38
C ARG A 69 -0.27 -19.29 -12.26
N SER A 70 1.05 -19.25 -12.07
CA SER A 70 1.99 -20.08 -12.83
C SER A 70 1.88 -21.56 -12.49
N ASP A 71 1.68 -21.88 -11.20
CA ASP A 71 1.58 -23.27 -10.72
C ASP A 71 0.23 -23.94 -11.07
N SER A 72 -0.78 -23.16 -11.47
CA SER A 72 -2.11 -23.65 -11.84
C SER A 72 -2.26 -23.98 -13.34
N LYS A 73 -1.20 -23.84 -14.13
CA LYS A 73 -1.21 -23.98 -15.59
C LYS A 73 -0.43 -25.21 -16.04
#